data_AF-U1QQN9-F1
#
_entry.id   AF-U1QQN9-F1
#
_cell.length_a   1.000
_cell.length_b   1.000
_cell.length_c   1.000
_cell.angle_alpha   90.00
_cell.angle_beta   90.00
_cell.angle_gamma   90.00
#
_symmetry.space_group_name_H-M   'P 1'
#
loop_
_entity.id
_entity.type
_entity.pdbx_description
1 polymer ?
#
loop_
_entity_poly.entity_id
_entity_poly.type
_entity_poly.pdbx_seq_one_letter_code
_entity_poly.pdbx_strand_id
1 'polypeptide(L)'
;MLYPTHPVAGYLLAVVLRLPVMPVVVGAALPDLVDKPLGSLGVVDQYHTVTHSVFALVAPLALATRNRAWLAVAVGWASHLALDAAQMIVNGRPEDTRFLLWPVVEHESQVQLPPVEFAAFYVGTRASAVELLVWVAALVTLARRRLLDD
;
A
#
# COMPACT_ATOMS: atom_id res chain seq x y z
N MET A 1 -2.48 6.27 -0.95
CA MET A 1 -1.84 6.98 0.19
C MET A 1 -0.54 7.57 -0.35
N LEU A 2 0.30 8.29 0.41
CA LEU A 2 1.65 8.56 -0.13
C LEU A 2 2.48 7.27 -0.13
N TYR A 3 3.27 7.06 -1.19
CA TYR A 3 4.09 5.86 -1.38
C TYR A 3 4.90 5.47 -0.12
N PRO A 4 5.63 6.39 0.55
CA PRO A 4 6.46 6.03 1.70
C PRO A 4 5.67 5.47 2.90
N THR A 5 4.36 5.71 2.95
CA THR A 5 3.55 5.26 4.08
C THR A 5 3.21 3.77 4.02
N HIS A 6 3.10 3.19 2.82
CA HIS A 6 2.86 1.75 2.68
C HIS A 6 3.99 0.89 3.27
N PRO A 7 5.29 1.09 2.94
CA PRO A 7 6.37 0.33 3.56
C PRO A 7 6.52 0.64 5.07
N VAL A 8 6.16 1.84 5.54
CA VAL A 8 6.16 2.18 6.98
C VAL A 8 5.06 1.44 7.73
N ALA A 9 3.85 1.39 7.18
CA ALA A 9 2.77 0.58 7.71
C ALA A 9 3.13 -0.91 7.66
N GLY A 10 3.76 -1.37 6.58
CA GLY A 10 4.31 -2.71 6.45
C GLY A 10 5.34 -3.03 7.54
N TYR A 11 6.26 -2.11 7.84
CA TYR A 11 7.19 -2.25 8.96
C TYR A 11 6.44 -2.43 10.28
N LEU A 12 5.47 -1.57 10.59
CA LEU A 12 4.67 -1.66 11.81
C LEU A 12 3.93 -3.00 11.91
N LEU A 13 3.32 -3.45 10.83
CA LEU A 13 2.65 -4.75 10.78
C LEU A 13 3.63 -5.90 10.99
N ALA A 14 4.82 -5.84 10.38
CA ALA A 14 5.84 -6.86 10.60
C ALA A 14 6.26 -6.96 12.08
N VAL A 15 6.40 -5.81 12.74
CA VAL A 15 6.70 -5.73 14.17
C VAL A 15 5.58 -6.34 15.02
N VAL A 16 4.34 -5.92 14.79
CA VAL A 16 3.17 -6.37 15.56
C VAL A 16 2.91 -7.87 15.35
N LEU A 17 2.97 -8.32 14.10
CA LEU A 17 2.67 -9.70 13.71
C LEU A 17 3.88 -10.65 13.83
N ARG A 18 5.06 -10.14 14.23
CA ARG A 18 6.32 -10.90 14.31
C ARG A 18 6.64 -11.64 13.00
N LEU A 19 6.51 -10.92 11.89
CA LEU A 19 6.86 -11.38 10.55
C LEU A 19 8.24 -10.86 10.13
N PRO A 20 8.93 -11.56 9.21
CA PRO A 20 10.15 -11.03 8.60
C PRO A 20 9.93 -9.64 8.01
N VAL A 21 10.61 -8.63 8.57
CA VAL A 21 10.38 -7.21 8.22
C VAL A 21 10.61 -6.94 6.74
N MET A 22 11.74 -7.39 6.19
CA MET A 22 12.09 -7.10 4.80
C MET A 22 11.06 -7.65 3.80
N PRO A 23 10.63 -8.94 3.89
CA PRO A 23 9.55 -9.43 3.05
C PRO A 23 8.22 -8.66 3.16
N VAL A 24 7.81 -8.22 4.36
CA VAL A 24 6.58 -7.39 4.50
C VAL A 24 6.76 -6.04 3.82
N VAL A 25 7.88 -5.36 4.06
CA VAL A 25 8.17 -4.05 3.46
C VAL A 25 8.24 -4.14 1.94
N VAL A 26 8.86 -5.19 1.39
CA VAL A 26 8.89 -5.46 -0.05
C VAL A 26 7.48 -5.68 -0.58
N GLY A 27 6.70 -6.55 0.06
CA GLY A 27 5.30 -6.78 -0.32
C GLY A 27 4.47 -5.50 -0.33
N ALA A 28 4.67 -4.63 0.65
CA ALA A 28 3.98 -3.35 0.76
C ALA A 28 4.47 -2.27 -0.21
N ALA A 29 5.64 -2.42 -0.83
CA ALA A 29 6.15 -1.45 -1.82
C ALA A 29 5.87 -1.90 -3.26
N LEU A 30 5.76 -3.22 -3.49
CA LEU A 30 5.67 -3.82 -4.82
C LEU A 30 4.53 -3.28 -5.70
N PRO A 31 3.30 -3.06 -5.19
CA PRO A 31 2.21 -2.59 -6.05
C PRO A 31 2.54 -1.29 -6.77
N ASP A 32 2.98 -0.29 -6.00
CA ASP A 32 3.37 1.02 -6.51
C ASP A 32 4.58 0.98 -7.43
N LEU A 33 5.58 0.14 -7.12
CA LEU A 33 6.79 0.01 -7.95
C LEU A 33 6.51 -0.61 -9.32
N VAL A 34 5.37 -1.28 -9.49
CA VAL A 34 4.97 -1.90 -10.76
C VAL A 34 3.99 -1.02 -11.50
N ASP A 35 2.85 -0.68 -10.89
CA ASP A 35 1.76 -0.02 -11.61
C ASP A 35 2.07 1.45 -11.92
N LYS A 36 2.84 2.15 -11.08
CA LYS A 36 3.19 3.56 -11.35
C LYS A 36 4.05 3.70 -12.61
N PRO A 37 5.14 2.93 -12.80
CA PRO A 37 5.87 2.91 -14.07
C PRO A 37 5.00 2.50 -15.25
N LEU A 38 4.18 1.46 -15.13
CA LEU A 38 3.30 1.01 -16.22
C LEU A 38 2.35 2.12 -16.69
N GLY A 39 1.69 2.81 -15.74
CA GLY A 39 0.84 3.95 -16.06
C GLY A 39 1.61 5.15 -16.63
N SER A 40 2.81 5.42 -16.10
CA SER A 40 3.63 6.56 -16.57
C SER A 40 4.18 6.34 -17.98
N LEU A 41 4.41 5.08 -18.36
CA LEU A 41 4.84 4.69 -19.70
C LEU A 41 3.65 4.50 -20.67
N GLY A 42 2.40 4.67 -20.20
CA GLY A 42 1.20 4.47 -21.01
C GLY A 42 0.94 3.02 -21.41
N VAL A 43 1.50 2.05 -20.67
CA VAL A 43 1.22 0.61 -20.87
C VAL A 43 -0.19 0.27 -20.40
N VAL A 44 -0.66 0.99 -19.39
CA VAL A 44 -2.01 0.94 -18.84
C VAL A 44 -2.51 2.37 -18.65
N ASP A 45 -3.82 2.56 -18.69
CA ASP A 45 -4.41 3.90 -18.61
C ASP A 45 -4.46 4.47 -17.19
N GLN A 46 -4.12 3.68 -16.17
CA GLN A 46 -4.28 4.04 -14.76
C GLN A 46 -3.14 3.55 -13.87
N TYR A 47 -2.94 4.25 -12.76
CA TYR A 47 -1.88 3.96 -11.78
C TYR A 47 -2.24 2.88 -10.73
N HIS A 48 -3.49 2.40 -10.70
CA HIS A 48 -3.92 1.28 -9.87
C HIS A 48 -4.57 0.22 -10.76
N THR A 49 -3.80 -0.78 -11.19
CA THR A 49 -4.25 -1.80 -12.15
C THR A 49 -3.76 -3.20 -11.76
N VAL A 50 -2.66 -3.65 -12.35
CA VAL A 50 -2.22 -5.06 -12.34
C VAL A 50 -1.92 -5.50 -10.91
N THR A 51 -1.00 -4.83 -10.23
CA THR A 51 -0.56 -5.25 -8.88
C THR A 51 -1.39 -4.63 -7.77
N HIS A 52 -2.19 -3.61 -8.07
CA HIS A 52 -3.22 -3.11 -7.16
C HIS A 52 -4.52 -3.94 -7.18
N SER A 53 -4.67 -4.88 -8.10
CA SER A 53 -5.79 -5.81 -8.10
C SER A 53 -5.67 -6.87 -7.00
N VAL A 54 -6.81 -7.27 -6.39
CA VAL A 54 -6.84 -8.41 -5.46
C VAL A 54 -6.52 -9.73 -6.15
N PHE A 55 -6.69 -9.83 -7.47
CA PHE A 55 -6.31 -11.02 -8.22
C PHE A 55 -4.79 -11.23 -8.22
N ALA A 56 -3.99 -10.16 -8.22
CA ALA A 56 -2.53 -10.27 -8.10
C ALA A 56 -2.08 -10.80 -6.73
N LEU A 57 -2.89 -10.60 -5.69
CA LEU A 57 -2.62 -11.12 -4.34
C LEU A 57 -2.70 -12.66 -4.25
N VAL A 58 -3.36 -13.32 -5.21
CA VAL A 58 -3.48 -14.79 -5.25
C VAL A 58 -2.11 -15.46 -5.31
N ALA A 59 -1.16 -14.92 -6.08
CA ALA A 59 0.18 -15.49 -6.22
C ALA A 59 0.98 -15.51 -4.89
N PRO A 60 1.19 -14.38 -4.19
CA PRO A 60 1.89 -14.40 -2.91
C PRO A 60 1.13 -15.20 -1.85
N LEU A 61 -0.22 -15.23 -1.87
CA LEU A 61 -1.00 -16.08 -0.96
C LEU A 61 -0.79 -17.58 -1.22
N ALA A 62 -0.77 -18.01 -2.48
CA ALA A 62 -0.48 -19.40 -2.81
C ALA A 62 0.94 -19.79 -2.34
N LEU A 63 1.92 -18.90 -2.54
CA LEU A 63 3.30 -19.10 -2.11
C LEU A 63 3.47 -19.01 -0.59
N ALA A 64 2.55 -18.38 0.15
CA ALA A 64 2.59 -18.29 1.61
C ALA A 64 2.58 -19.67 2.30
N THR A 65 2.06 -20.69 1.62
CA THR A 65 2.11 -22.09 2.08
C THR A 65 3.52 -22.69 2.08
N ARG A 66 4.47 -22.08 1.36
CA ARG A 66 5.84 -22.60 1.21
C ARG A 66 6.74 -22.16 2.35
N ASN A 67 6.63 -20.90 2.81
CA ASN A 67 7.42 -20.39 3.92
C ASN A 67 6.85 -19.08 4.47
N ARG A 68 7.32 -18.69 5.65
CA ARG A 68 6.92 -17.45 6.34
C ARG A 68 7.31 -16.17 5.59
N ALA A 69 8.30 -16.21 4.69
CA ALA A 69 8.69 -15.02 3.93
C ALA A 69 7.62 -14.67 2.88
N TRP A 70 7.05 -15.66 2.18
CA TRP A 70 5.93 -15.41 1.26
C TRP A 70 4.65 -14.99 1.98
N LEU A 71 4.37 -15.53 3.16
CA LEU A 71 3.29 -15.02 4.02
C LEU A 71 3.51 -13.53 4.34
N ALA A 72 4.74 -13.16 4.68
CA ALA A 72 5.10 -11.77 4.95
C ALA A 72 4.94 -10.86 3.72
N VAL A 73 5.35 -11.31 2.52
CA VAL A 73 5.08 -10.60 1.26
C VAL A 73 3.58 -10.40 1.06
N ALA A 74 2.78 -11.46 1.23
CA ALA A 74 1.33 -11.38 1.06
C ALA A 74 0.68 -10.40 2.06
N VAL A 75 1.12 -10.39 3.32
CA VAL A 75 0.65 -9.45 4.34
C VAL A 75 1.01 -8.01 3.98
N GLY A 76 2.25 -7.76 3.54
CA GLY A 76 2.68 -6.45 3.08
C GLY A 76 1.83 -5.96 1.90
N TRP A 77 1.66 -6.79 0.89
CA TRP A 77 0.87 -6.49 -0.30
C TRP A 77 -0.60 -6.22 0.04
N ALA A 78 -1.23 -7.08 0.84
CA ALA A 78 -2.60 -6.88 1.29
C ALA A 78 -2.76 -5.57 2.08
N SER A 79 -1.77 -5.21 2.90
CA SER A 79 -1.79 -3.95 3.64
C SER A 79 -1.72 -2.72 2.73
N HIS A 80 -0.97 -2.80 1.62
CA HIS A 80 -0.94 -1.75 0.60
C HIS A 80 -2.33 -1.52 0.02
N LEU A 81 -2.97 -2.59 -0.48
CA LEU A 81 -4.31 -2.52 -1.07
C LEU A 81 -5.34 -1.96 -0.09
N ALA A 82 -5.28 -2.43 1.17
CA ALA A 82 -6.19 -1.99 2.22
C ALA A 82 -6.03 -0.50 2.54
N LEU A 83 -4.79 0.01 2.60
CA LEU A 83 -4.53 1.43 2.86
C LEU A 83 -4.97 2.33 1.70
N ASP A 84 -4.81 1.88 0.46
CA ASP A 84 -5.33 2.62 -0.69
C ASP A 84 -6.85 2.64 -0.75
N ALA A 85 -7.50 1.51 -0.48
CA ALA A 85 -8.95 1.49 -0.37
C ALA A 85 -9.45 2.38 0.78
N ALA A 86 -8.80 2.31 1.95
CA ALA A 86 -9.15 3.11 3.11
C ALA A 86 -9.02 4.62 2.84
N GLN A 87 -7.91 5.08 2.25
CA GLN A 87 -7.74 6.51 1.96
C GLN A 87 -8.76 7.02 0.94
N MET A 88 -9.12 6.22 -0.07
CA MET A 88 -10.15 6.58 -1.04
C MET A 88 -11.50 6.77 -0.34
N ILE A 89 -11.90 5.82 0.51
CA ILE A 89 -13.14 5.90 1.29
C ILE A 89 -13.13 7.12 2.22
N VAL A 90 -12.04 7.35 2.97
CA VAL A 90 -11.91 8.49 3.89
C VAL A 90 -11.98 9.83 3.16
N ASN A 91 -11.47 9.90 1.93
CA ASN A 91 -11.56 11.07 1.07
C ASN A 91 -12.89 11.19 0.32
N GLY A 92 -13.88 10.33 0.60
CA GLY A 92 -15.22 10.40 -0.01
C GLY A 92 -15.30 9.83 -1.42
N ARG A 93 -14.36 8.98 -1.80
CA ARG A 93 -14.20 8.38 -3.14
C ARG A 93 -14.35 6.85 -3.12
N PRO A 94 -15.41 6.27 -2.50
CA PRO A 94 -15.51 4.82 -2.33
C PRO A 94 -15.59 4.06 -3.65
N GLU A 95 -16.12 4.69 -4.71
CA GLU A 95 -16.16 4.07 -6.04
C GLU A 95 -14.78 3.81 -6.64
N ASP A 96 -13.76 4.54 -6.17
CA ASP A 96 -12.41 4.33 -6.64
C ASP A 96 -11.83 3.00 -6.18
N THR A 97 -12.37 2.40 -5.11
CA THR A 97 -11.95 1.08 -4.64
C THR A 97 -12.24 -0.05 -5.65
N ARG A 98 -13.00 0.22 -6.70
CA ARG A 98 -13.20 -0.72 -7.82
C ARG A 98 -11.91 -1.09 -8.54
N PHE A 99 -10.83 -0.30 -8.39
CA PHE A 99 -9.49 -0.69 -8.85
C PHE A 99 -9.09 -2.10 -8.38
N LEU A 100 -9.55 -2.50 -7.18
CA LEU A 100 -9.29 -3.82 -6.60
C LEU A 100 -9.77 -4.96 -7.49
N LEU A 101 -10.81 -4.72 -8.30
CA LEU A 101 -11.45 -5.71 -9.17
C LEU A 101 -10.98 -5.62 -10.63
N TRP A 102 -9.96 -4.80 -10.91
CA TRP A 102 -9.34 -4.77 -12.23
C TRP A 102 -8.78 -6.16 -12.59
N PRO A 103 -8.91 -6.66 -13.83
CA PRO A 103 -9.53 -6.02 -15.00
C PRO A 103 -11.00 -6.39 -15.21
N VAL A 104 -11.64 -7.07 -14.25
CA VAL A 104 -13.01 -7.59 -14.39
C VAL A 104 -14.04 -6.46 -14.34
N VAL A 105 -13.75 -5.41 -13.55
CA VAL A 105 -14.58 -4.22 -13.44
C VAL A 105 -13.83 -3.03 -14.03
N GLU A 106 -14.41 -2.40 -15.05
CA GLU A 106 -13.95 -1.11 -15.53
C GLU A 106 -14.25 -0.03 -14.48
N HIS A 107 -13.27 0.82 -14.25
CA HIS A 107 -13.33 1.90 -13.29
C HIS A 107 -12.43 3.01 -13.78
N GLU A 108 -12.87 4.26 -13.77
CA GLU A 108 -12.02 5.43 -13.96
C GLU A 108 -11.89 6.18 -12.62
N SER A 109 -10.65 6.35 -12.16
CA SER A 109 -10.37 7.07 -10.90
C SER A 109 -10.90 8.50 -10.96
N GLN A 110 -11.58 8.93 -9.90
CA GLN A 110 -12.03 10.32 -9.75
C GLN A 110 -10.86 11.33 -9.71
N VAL A 111 -9.65 10.88 -9.35
CA VAL A 111 -8.42 11.69 -9.43
C VAL A 111 -7.45 11.01 -10.38
N GLN A 112 -7.20 11.68 -11.49
CA GLN A 112 -6.35 11.20 -12.58
C GLN A 112 -5.05 12.03 -12.65
N LEU A 113 -4.43 12.21 -11.49
CA LEU A 113 -3.18 12.96 -11.39
C LEU A 113 -1.97 12.00 -11.46
N PRO A 114 -0.90 12.36 -12.19
CA PRO A 114 0.37 11.67 -12.11
C PRO A 114 0.91 11.61 -10.66
N PRO A 115 1.81 10.67 -10.32
CA PRO A 115 2.24 10.44 -8.93
C PRO A 115 2.77 11.67 -8.20
N VAL A 116 3.50 12.56 -8.89
CA VAL A 116 4.07 13.78 -8.29
C VAL A 116 2.98 14.81 -8.00
N GLU A 117 2.07 15.04 -8.96
CA GLU A 117 0.95 15.98 -8.79
C GLU A 117 -0.04 15.46 -7.75
N PHE A 118 -0.29 14.15 -7.75
CA PHE A 118 -1.08 13.49 -6.71
C PHE A 118 -0.46 13.71 -5.33
N ALA A 119 0.86 13.59 -5.18
CA ALA A 119 1.51 13.80 -3.89
C ALA A 119 1.27 15.22 -3.35
N ALA A 120 1.35 16.24 -4.22
CA ALA A 120 1.04 17.62 -3.84
C ALA A 120 -0.45 17.82 -3.51
N PHE A 121 -1.34 17.28 -4.35
CA PHE A 121 -2.79 17.33 -4.13
C PHE A 121 -3.22 16.63 -2.83
N TYR A 122 -2.56 15.53 -2.51
CA TYR A 122 -2.93 14.67 -1.39
C TYR A 122 -2.66 15.35 -0.04
N VAL A 123 -1.67 16.25 0.04
CA VAL A 123 -1.39 17.03 1.24
C VAL A 123 -2.59 17.90 1.60
N GLY A 124 -3.07 17.79 2.84
CA GLY A 124 -4.23 18.53 3.34
C GLY A 124 -5.58 17.81 3.17
N THR A 125 -5.60 16.64 2.53
CA THR A 125 -6.79 15.78 2.50
C THR A 125 -7.07 15.14 3.86
N ARG A 126 -8.30 14.65 4.07
CA ARG A 126 -8.68 13.93 5.30
C ARG A 126 -7.82 12.69 5.52
N ALA A 127 -7.56 11.93 4.46
CA ALA A 127 -6.70 10.76 4.57
C ALA A 127 -5.25 11.12 4.89
N SER A 128 -4.73 12.25 4.38
CA SER A 128 -3.37 12.70 4.75
C SER A 128 -3.24 13.04 6.24
N ALA A 129 -4.31 13.49 6.90
CA ALA A 129 -4.31 13.69 8.34
C ALA A 129 -4.31 12.34 9.11
N VAL A 130 -5.07 11.35 8.64
CA VAL A 130 -5.09 9.99 9.23
C VAL A 130 -3.73 9.31 9.04
N GLU A 131 -3.08 9.53 7.91
CA GLU A 131 -1.74 9.03 7.59
C GLU A 131 -0.68 9.45 8.60
N LEU A 132 -0.78 10.65 9.19
CA LEU A 132 0.12 11.09 10.26
C LEU A 132 0.10 10.13 11.46
N LEU A 133 -1.02 9.47 11.74
CA LEU A 133 -1.12 8.50 12.85
C LEU A 133 -0.22 7.27 12.60
N VAL A 134 -0.09 6.84 11.34
CA VAL A 134 0.82 5.74 10.96
C VAL A 134 2.27 6.15 11.21
N TRP A 135 2.65 7.36 10.81
CA TRP A 135 4.00 7.88 11.03
C TRP A 135 4.32 8.06 12.52
N VAL A 136 3.39 8.62 13.30
CA VAL A 136 3.55 8.75 14.75
C VAL A 136 3.72 7.38 15.40
N ALA A 137 2.90 6.38 15.02
CA ALA A 137 3.04 5.02 15.53
C ALA A 137 4.41 4.39 15.18
N ALA A 138 4.91 4.64 13.97
CA ALA A 138 6.24 4.19 13.54
C ALA A 138 7.35 4.83 14.38
N LEU A 139 7.31 6.14 14.58
CA LEU A 139 8.29 6.87 15.40
C LEU A 139 8.27 6.40 16.86
N VAL A 140 7.09 6.23 17.46
CA VAL A 140 6.95 5.72 18.83
C VAL A 140 7.51 4.30 18.93
N THR A 141 7.24 3.44 17.94
CA THR A 141 7.76 2.06 17.91
C THR A 141 9.27 2.04 17.80
N LEU A 142 9.86 2.88 16.95
CA LEU A 142 11.30 3.01 16.78
C LEU A 142 11.97 3.55 18.05
N ALA A 143 11.40 4.59 18.67
CA ALA A 143 11.92 5.16 19.90
C ALA A 143 11.90 4.15 21.06
N ARG A 144 10.80 3.41 21.23
CA ARG A 144 10.70 2.36 22.26
C ARG A 144 11.71 1.24 22.06
N ARG A 145 11.97 0.82 20.82
CA ARG A 145 12.96 -0.23 20.55
C ARG A 145 14.37 0.22 20.91
N ARG A 146 14.76 1.42 20.52
CA ARG A 146 16.08 1.97 20.90
C ARG A 146 16.27 2.02 22.42
N LEU A 147 15.27 2.49 23.15
CA LEU A 147 15.31 2.56 24.62
C LEU A 147 15.37 1.19 25.32
N LEU A 148 15.00 0.09 24.64
CA LEU A 148 15.06 -1.27 25.19
C LEU A 148 16.33 -2.02 24.76
N ASP A 149 17.00 -1.55 23.71
CA ASP A 149 18.24 -2.12 23.18
C ASP A 149 19.50 -1.47 23.80
N ASP A 150 19.35 -0.33 24.50
CA ASP A 150 20.35 0.36 25.34
C ASP A 150 20.28 -0.08 26.82
#